data_AF-A0A5N5JUV6-F1
#
_entry.id   AF-A0A5N5JUV6-F1
#
_cell.length_a   1.000
_cell.length_b   1.000
_cell.length_c   1.000
_cell.angle_alpha   90.00
_cell.angle_beta   90.00
_cell.angle_gamma   90.00
#
_symmetry.space_group_name_H-M   'P 1'
#
loop_
_entity.id
_entity.type
_entity.pdbx_description
1 polymer ?
#
loop_
_entity_poly.entity_id
_entity_poly.type
_entity_poly.pdbx_seq_one_letter_code
_entity_poly.pdbx_strand_id
1 'polypeptide(L)'
;MSSPFSKMDTDDDPSSAAELAFAKVDRILQKQARELKHVKADLGSRMGDPSTEVGSLKTDVHGLVSLLLEMQRRRNLNEERDAYRQQMLFNGIKRIAEDVHELKQRVRALEAGTDGGGGGDGSKDDNNSNGAVHTTTPRKSSGGGGGGSCEVRTPGSVNAAKRAAENRKNFERTLEHHITHMNIAMTIDEVQASGSLAVKYSDELLKNFL
;
A
#
# COMPACT_ATOMS: atom_id res chain seq x y z
N MET A 1 51.61 100.52 65.74
CA MET A 1 52.05 99.10 65.82
C MET A 1 50.94 98.34 66.56
N SER A 2 50.28 97.29 66.11
CA SER A 2 50.33 96.52 64.86
C SER A 2 49.02 95.75 64.67
N SER A 3 48.46 95.89 63.47
CA SER A 3 47.58 95.03 62.64
C SER A 3 46.67 93.93 63.23
N PRO A 4 45.41 93.85 62.76
CA PRO A 4 44.60 92.64 62.76
C PRO A 4 44.77 91.92 61.40
N PHE A 5 45.45 90.78 61.36
CA PHE A 5 45.46 89.92 60.17
C PHE A 5 44.92 88.53 60.52
N SER A 6 43.81 88.24 59.84
CA SER A 6 43.14 86.95 59.72
C SER A 6 44.13 85.81 59.45
N LYS A 7 44.12 84.77 60.29
CA LYS A 7 44.57 83.44 59.88
C LYS A 7 43.32 82.58 59.74
N MET A 8 42.89 82.48 58.49
CA MET A 8 41.95 81.47 58.04
C MET A 8 42.78 80.19 57.90
N ASP A 9 42.72 79.33 58.92
CA ASP A 9 43.33 78.01 58.87
C ASP A 9 42.52 77.15 57.90
N THR A 10 42.90 77.16 56.63
CA THR A 10 42.52 76.14 55.67
C THR A 10 43.50 74.98 55.80
N ASP A 11 43.25 74.11 56.78
CA ASP A 11 43.83 72.76 56.84
C ASP A 11 43.13 71.89 55.78
N ASP A 12 43.31 72.23 54.51
CA ASP A 12 43.01 71.33 53.40
C ASP A 12 44.22 70.42 53.18
N ASP A 13 44.30 69.37 53.99
CA ASP A 13 45.37 68.39 53.97
C ASP A 13 45.29 67.59 52.64
N PRO A 14 46.25 67.76 51.70
CA PRO A 14 46.16 67.16 50.36
C PRO A 14 46.17 65.63 50.40
N SER A 15 46.63 65.03 51.51
CA SER A 15 46.57 63.59 51.77
C SER A 15 45.13 63.09 51.93
N SER A 16 44.25 63.85 52.59
CA SER A 16 42.84 63.47 52.79
C SER A 16 42.04 63.52 51.48
N ALA A 17 42.32 64.52 50.64
CA ALA A 17 41.71 64.62 49.32
C ALA A 17 42.14 63.47 48.38
N ALA A 18 43.40 63.05 48.46
CA ALA A 18 43.92 61.91 47.69
C ALA A 18 43.29 60.59 48.15
N GLU A 19 43.22 60.33 49.46
CA GLU A 19 42.55 59.13 50.01
C GLU A 19 41.06 59.07 49.63
N LEU A 20 40.36 60.21 49.68
CA LEU A 20 38.97 60.30 49.27
C LEU A 20 38.80 60.04 47.75
N ALA A 21 39.75 60.48 46.92
CA ALA A 21 39.77 60.20 45.50
C ALA A 21 40.01 58.71 45.22
N PHE A 22 40.95 58.08 45.92
CA PHE A 22 41.19 56.63 45.81
C PHE A 22 39.98 55.81 46.26
N ALA A 23 39.31 56.20 47.35
CA ALA A 23 38.09 55.53 47.81
C ALA A 23 36.93 55.68 46.81
N LYS A 24 36.81 56.82 46.12
CA LYS A 24 35.83 57.01 45.04
C LYS A 24 36.16 56.13 43.83
N VAL A 25 37.43 56.05 43.43
CA VAL A 25 37.87 55.19 42.33
C VAL A 25 37.61 53.72 42.66
N ASP A 26 37.93 53.27 43.87
CA ASP A 26 37.68 51.88 44.29
C ASP A 26 36.18 51.55 44.29
N ARG A 27 35.33 52.47 44.77
CA ARG A 27 33.87 52.31 44.73
C ARG A 27 33.33 52.22 43.30
N ILE A 28 33.90 52.99 42.36
CA ILE A 28 33.54 52.93 40.94
C ILE A 28 33.97 51.59 40.33
N LEU A 29 35.19 51.13 40.60
CA LEU A 29 35.70 49.85 40.12
C LEU A 29 34.86 48.68 40.66
N GLN A 30 34.50 48.71 41.94
CA GLN A 30 33.61 47.70 42.53
C GLN A 30 32.21 47.71 41.90
N LYS A 31 31.67 48.89 41.58
CA LYS A 31 30.38 49.01 40.88
C LYS A 31 30.46 48.44 39.47
N GLN A 32 31.49 48.82 38.70
CA GLN A 32 31.72 48.29 37.35
C GLN A 32 31.94 46.78 37.35
N ALA A 33 32.67 46.24 38.32
CA ALA A 33 32.87 44.79 38.46
C ALA A 33 31.55 44.04 38.73
N ARG A 34 30.62 44.63 39.50
CA ARG A 34 29.28 44.06 39.72
C ARG A 34 28.43 44.13 38.46
N GLU A 35 28.45 45.27 37.75
CA GLU A 35 27.72 45.44 36.49
C GLU A 35 28.22 44.45 35.42
N LEU A 36 29.53 44.29 35.27
CA LEU A 36 30.12 43.30 34.36
C LEU A 36 29.75 41.87 34.74
N LYS A 37 29.71 41.54 36.04
CA LYS A 37 29.23 40.22 36.49
C LYS A 37 27.75 40.00 36.14
N HIS A 38 26.91 41.01 36.32
CA HIS A 38 25.50 40.94 35.93
C HIS A 38 25.32 40.80 34.42
N VAL A 39 26.02 41.60 33.63
CA VAL A 39 25.98 41.50 32.16
C VAL A 39 26.46 40.14 31.67
N LYS A 40 27.54 39.59 32.28
CA LYS A 40 28.04 38.25 31.95
C LYS A 40 27.01 37.17 32.28
N ALA A 41 26.34 37.26 33.43
CA ALA A 41 25.30 36.31 33.82
C ALA A 41 24.07 36.40 32.89
N ASP A 42 23.64 37.62 32.54
CA ASP A 42 22.51 37.86 31.67
C ASP A 42 22.79 37.40 30.23
N LEU A 43 23.98 37.69 29.69
CA LEU A 43 24.39 37.14 28.39
C LEU A 43 24.45 35.62 28.40
N GLY A 44 25.02 35.02 29.44
CA GLY A 44 25.09 33.56 29.59
C GLY A 44 23.70 32.91 29.64
N SER A 45 22.74 33.55 30.31
CA SER A 45 21.35 33.07 30.35
C SER A 45 20.62 33.28 29.02
N ARG A 46 20.88 34.38 28.31
CA ARG A 46 20.19 34.71 27.03
C ARG A 46 20.72 33.92 25.85
N MET A 47 21.99 33.53 25.86
CA MET A 47 22.60 32.74 24.78
C MET A 47 22.17 31.27 24.79
N GLY A 48 21.44 30.82 25.81
CA GLY A 48 21.09 29.41 25.95
C GLY A 48 22.33 28.50 25.93
N ASP A 49 22.11 27.19 25.96
CA ASP A 49 23.17 26.25 25.64
C ASP A 49 22.93 25.76 24.20
N PRO A 50 23.67 26.26 23.20
CA PRO A 50 23.48 25.86 21.80
C PRO A 50 23.66 24.34 21.62
N SER A 51 24.32 23.64 22.53
CA SER A 51 24.42 22.18 22.49
C SER A 51 23.07 21.49 22.76
N THR A 52 22.20 22.10 23.57
CA THR A 52 20.86 21.57 23.88
C THR A 52 19.90 21.77 22.71
N GLU A 53 19.92 22.94 22.07
CA GLU A 53 19.12 23.23 20.86
C GLU A 53 19.56 22.37 19.68
N VAL A 54 20.87 22.19 19.46
CA VAL A 54 21.39 21.29 18.44
C VAL A 54 21.02 19.84 18.75
N GLY A 55 21.01 19.44 20.03
CA GLY A 55 20.56 18.13 20.48
C GLY A 55 19.08 17.85 20.21
N SER A 56 18.20 18.82 20.49
CA SER A 56 16.77 18.69 20.20
C SER A 56 16.54 18.65 18.70
N LEU A 57 17.17 19.54 17.93
CA LEU A 57 17.04 19.57 16.48
C LEU A 57 17.53 18.27 15.83
N LYS A 58 18.63 17.68 16.32
CA LYS A 58 19.11 16.37 15.85
C LYS A 58 18.06 15.27 16.08
N THR A 59 17.39 15.31 17.23
CA THR A 59 16.32 14.36 17.57
C THR A 59 15.12 14.54 16.64
N ASP A 60 14.70 15.78 16.41
CA ASP A 60 13.59 16.10 15.51
C ASP A 60 13.89 15.69 14.06
N VAL A 61 15.10 15.98 13.57
CA VAL A 61 15.56 15.55 12.25
C VAL A 61 15.53 14.03 12.13
N HIS A 62 15.98 13.30 13.15
CA HIS A 62 15.92 11.84 13.14
C HIS A 62 14.48 11.31 13.13
N GLY A 63 13.57 11.95 13.87
CA GLY A 63 12.13 11.65 13.83
C GLY A 63 11.53 11.89 12.46
N LEU A 64 11.84 13.01 11.81
CA LEU A 64 11.39 13.34 10.46
C LEU A 64 11.92 12.36 9.41
N VAL A 65 13.19 11.95 9.49
CA VAL A 65 13.76 10.94 8.60
C VAL A 65 13.04 9.60 8.76
N SER A 66 12.77 9.19 9.99
CA SER A 66 12.02 7.94 10.27
C SER A 66 10.60 8.00 9.70
N LEU A 67 9.92 9.15 9.85
CA LEU A 67 8.59 9.37 9.27
C LEU A 67 8.62 9.34 7.74
N LEU A 68 9.63 9.96 7.12
CA LEU A 68 9.78 9.97 5.67
C LEU A 68 9.96 8.56 5.11
N LEU A 69 10.78 7.73 5.77
CA LEU A 69 10.98 6.33 5.38
C LEU A 69 9.68 5.52 5.51
N GLU A 70 8.92 5.72 6.58
CA GLU A 70 7.63 5.05 6.76
C GLU A 70 6.59 5.50 5.72
N MET A 71 6.54 6.78 5.39
CA MET A 71 5.68 7.29 4.32
C MET A 71 6.07 6.72 2.95
N GLN A 72 7.36 6.63 2.65
CA GLN A 72 7.86 6.01 1.42
C GLN A 72 7.45 4.53 1.34
N ARG A 73 7.61 3.79 2.43
CA ARG A 73 7.21 2.38 2.51
C ARG A 73 5.72 2.19 2.26
N ARG A 74 4.87 3.03 2.87
CA ARG A 74 3.41 3.00 2.65
C ARG A 74 3.02 3.35 1.22
N ARG A 75 3.71 4.31 0.60
CA ARG A 75 3.49 4.65 -0.81
C ARG A 75 3.76 3.45 -1.71
N ASN A 76 4.93 2.83 -1.58
CA ASN A 76 5.31 1.67 -2.39
C ASN A 76 4.31 0.51 -2.24
N LEU A 77 3.84 0.23 -1.01
CA LEU A 77 2.81 -0.78 -0.78
C LEU A 77 1.49 -0.49 -1.50
N ASN A 78 1.07 0.78 -1.50
CA ASN A 78 -0.17 1.18 -2.15
C ASN A 78 -0.07 1.13 -3.68
N GLU A 79 1.07 1.55 -4.24
CA GLU A 79 1.35 1.43 -5.67
C GLU A 79 1.26 -0.02 -6.13
N GLU A 80 1.84 -0.95 -5.36
CA GLU A 80 1.80 -2.38 -5.68
C GLU A 80 0.36 -2.94 -5.63
N ARG A 81 -0.41 -2.58 -4.60
CA ARG A 81 -1.83 -2.97 -4.47
C ARG A 81 -2.65 -2.45 -5.66
N ASP A 82 -2.40 -1.22 -6.08
CA ASP A 82 -3.11 -0.60 -7.19
C ASP A 82 -2.75 -1.25 -8.52
N ALA A 83 -1.50 -1.66 -8.72
CA ALA A 83 -1.08 -2.41 -9.90
C ALA A 83 -1.88 -3.71 -10.06
N TYR A 84 -2.04 -4.51 -8.99
CA TYR A 84 -2.84 -5.74 -9.04
C TYR A 84 -4.33 -5.47 -9.27
N ARG A 85 -4.89 -4.41 -8.68
CA ARG A 85 -6.28 -4.01 -8.93
C ARG A 85 -6.50 -3.62 -10.40
N GLN A 86 -5.60 -2.83 -10.96
CA GLN A 86 -5.64 -2.45 -12.38
C GLN A 86 -5.52 -3.67 -13.28
N GLN A 87 -4.64 -4.62 -12.96
CA GLN A 87 -4.50 -5.85 -13.71
C GLN A 87 -5.79 -6.68 -13.73
N MET A 88 -6.45 -6.87 -12.58
CA MET A 88 -7.75 -7.57 -12.50
C MET A 88 -8.82 -6.86 -13.35
N LEU A 89 -8.90 -5.54 -13.28
CA LEU A 89 -9.85 -4.75 -14.07
C LEU A 89 -9.59 -4.88 -15.58
N PHE A 90 -8.32 -4.78 -15.98
CA PHE A 90 -7.93 -4.89 -17.38
C PHE A 90 -8.24 -6.28 -17.95
N ASN A 91 -7.93 -7.34 -17.20
CA ASN A 91 -8.28 -8.72 -17.57
C ASN A 91 -9.80 -8.88 -17.75
N GLY A 92 -10.59 -8.31 -16.83
CA GLY A 92 -12.05 -8.30 -16.93
C GLY A 92 -12.57 -7.60 -18.18
N ILE A 93 -12.09 -6.37 -18.45
CA ILE A 93 -12.48 -5.60 -19.64
C ILE A 93 -12.10 -6.34 -20.92
N LYS A 94 -10.87 -6.87 -20.98
CA LYS A 94 -10.40 -7.64 -22.13
C LYS A 94 -11.31 -8.82 -22.41
N ARG A 95 -11.70 -9.57 -21.37
CA ARG A 95 -12.58 -10.73 -21.53
C ARG A 95 -13.97 -10.35 -22.03
N ILE A 96 -14.57 -9.31 -21.47
CA ILE A 96 -15.87 -8.80 -21.93
C ILE A 96 -15.81 -8.42 -23.42
N ALA A 97 -14.71 -7.78 -23.86
CA ALA A 97 -14.54 -7.43 -25.27
C ALA A 97 -14.43 -8.67 -26.17
N GLU A 98 -13.71 -9.71 -25.74
CA GLU A 98 -13.62 -11.00 -26.44
C GLU A 98 -15.02 -11.67 -26.54
N ASP A 99 -15.76 -11.74 -25.44
CA ASP A 99 -17.08 -12.37 -25.39
C ASP A 99 -18.10 -11.62 -26.27
N VAL A 100 -18.08 -10.28 -26.28
CA VAL A 100 -18.91 -9.45 -27.16
C VAL A 100 -18.55 -9.68 -28.62
N HIS A 101 -17.27 -9.82 -28.93
CA HIS A 101 -16.82 -10.11 -30.29
C HIS A 101 -17.31 -11.49 -30.76
N GLU A 102 -17.18 -12.51 -29.91
CA GLU A 102 -17.65 -13.86 -30.19
C GLU A 102 -19.18 -13.89 -30.37
N LEU A 103 -19.93 -13.23 -29.49
CA LEU A 103 -21.39 -13.11 -29.60
C LEU A 103 -21.78 -12.45 -30.93
N LYS A 104 -21.11 -11.38 -31.33
CA LYS A 104 -21.34 -10.71 -32.62
C LYS A 104 -21.11 -11.63 -33.81
N GLN A 105 -20.07 -12.48 -33.76
CA GLN A 105 -19.83 -13.47 -34.81
C GLN A 105 -20.95 -14.53 -34.85
N ARG A 106 -21.37 -15.04 -33.70
CA ARG A 106 -22.46 -16.03 -33.59
C ARG A 106 -23.79 -15.48 -34.10
N VAL A 107 -24.14 -14.23 -33.76
CA VAL A 107 -25.35 -13.56 -34.25
C VAL A 107 -25.32 -13.41 -35.77
N ARG A 108 -24.19 -12.96 -36.35
CA ARG A 108 -24.05 -12.88 -37.82
C ARG A 108 -24.19 -14.24 -38.50
N ALA A 109 -23.65 -15.29 -37.91
CA ALA A 109 -23.77 -16.64 -38.46
C ALA A 109 -25.24 -17.13 -38.46
N LEU A 110 -26.00 -16.78 -37.42
CA LEU A 110 -27.44 -17.07 -37.34
C LEU A 110 -28.23 -16.26 -38.37
N GLU A 111 -27.97 -14.95 -38.49
CA GLU A 111 -28.62 -14.07 -39.49
C GLU A 111 -28.40 -14.59 -40.92
N ALA A 112 -27.15 -14.93 -41.28
CA ALA A 112 -26.83 -15.50 -42.59
C ALA A 112 -27.49 -16.86 -42.86
N GLY A 113 -27.76 -17.66 -41.83
CA GLY A 113 -28.51 -18.92 -41.95
C GLY A 113 -30.02 -18.73 -42.06
N THR A 114 -30.54 -17.56 -41.68
CA THR A 114 -31.99 -17.28 -41.65
C THR A 114 -32.47 -16.59 -42.94
N ASP A 115 -31.60 -15.80 -43.60
CA ASP A 115 -31.90 -15.16 -44.90
C ASP A 115 -31.77 -16.12 -46.11
N GLY A 116 -31.38 -17.38 -45.88
CA GLY A 116 -31.20 -18.43 -46.91
C GLY A 116 -32.39 -19.38 -47.09
N GLY A 117 -33.63 -18.92 -46.86
CA GLY A 117 -34.82 -19.78 -47.01
C GLY A 117 -35.13 -20.18 -48.46
N GLY A 118 -35.15 -21.49 -48.75
CA GLY A 118 -36.08 -22.06 -49.74
C GLY A 118 -35.62 -23.28 -50.55
N GLY A 119 -36.17 -24.46 -50.22
CA GLY A 119 -36.57 -25.47 -51.22
C GLY A 119 -35.73 -26.74 -51.32
N GLY A 120 -36.24 -27.85 -50.79
CA GLY A 120 -35.63 -29.17 -50.96
C GLY A 120 -36.38 -30.30 -50.26
N ASP A 121 -37.60 -30.55 -50.74
CA ASP A 121 -38.42 -31.72 -50.43
C ASP A 121 -37.71 -33.04 -50.81
N GLY A 122 -37.92 -34.08 -49.99
CA GLY A 122 -37.94 -35.46 -50.46
C GLY A 122 -36.64 -36.29 -50.45
N SER A 123 -36.72 -37.42 -49.72
CA SER A 123 -36.32 -38.77 -50.17
C SER A 123 -35.08 -39.42 -49.54
N LYS A 124 -35.38 -40.45 -48.73
CA LYS A 124 -34.83 -41.82 -48.64
C LYS A 124 -33.30 -42.05 -48.69
N ASP A 125 -32.86 -42.79 -47.67
CA ASP A 125 -31.99 -43.97 -47.69
C ASP A 125 -30.86 -44.02 -48.74
N ASP A 126 -29.61 -44.10 -48.30
CA ASP A 126 -28.85 -45.35 -48.37
C ASP A 126 -27.44 -45.24 -47.76
N ASN A 127 -27.17 -46.17 -46.84
CA ASN A 127 -25.94 -46.95 -46.66
C ASN A 127 -24.62 -46.43 -47.29
N ASN A 128 -23.60 -46.19 -46.46
CA ASN A 128 -22.24 -46.56 -46.83
C ASN A 128 -21.41 -47.00 -45.61
N SER A 129 -21.37 -48.31 -45.42
CA SER A 129 -20.39 -49.04 -44.62
C SER A 129 -19.03 -49.01 -45.29
N ASN A 130 -17.99 -48.51 -44.60
CA ASN A 130 -16.68 -49.18 -44.53
C ASN A 130 -15.68 -48.40 -43.67
N GLY A 131 -15.25 -49.02 -42.58
CA GLY A 131 -14.20 -48.51 -41.70
C GLY A 131 -13.98 -49.40 -40.48
N ALA A 132 -13.92 -50.72 -40.67
CA ALA A 132 -13.45 -51.64 -39.65
C ALA A 132 -11.94 -51.40 -39.44
N VAL A 133 -11.44 -51.27 -38.19
CA VAL A 133 -10.69 -52.30 -37.43
C VAL A 133 -9.77 -51.46 -36.50
N HIS A 134 -9.56 -51.65 -35.18
CA HIS A 134 -9.36 -52.82 -34.32
C HIS A 134 -9.77 -52.46 -32.87
N THR A 135 -10.70 -53.20 -32.28
CA THR A 135 -10.95 -53.19 -30.82
C THR A 135 -10.31 -54.45 -30.24
N THR A 136 -9.32 -54.28 -29.36
CA THR A 136 -8.76 -55.39 -28.58
C THR A 136 -9.68 -55.72 -27.41
N THR A 137 -10.29 -56.91 -27.46
CA THR A 137 -11.07 -57.50 -26.38
C THR A 137 -10.18 -58.09 -25.28
N PRO A 138 -10.50 -57.88 -24.00
CA PRO A 138 -10.14 -58.82 -22.95
C PRO A 138 -11.35 -59.71 -22.61
N ARG A 139 -11.15 -60.98 -22.93
CA ARG A 139 -11.62 -62.24 -22.30
C ARG A 139 -12.71 -62.16 -21.21
N LYS A 140 -13.79 -62.85 -21.53
CA LYS A 140 -14.94 -63.31 -20.71
C LYS A 140 -14.48 -64.17 -19.52
N SER A 141 -14.81 -63.76 -18.29
CA SER A 141 -15.00 -64.67 -17.14
C SER A 141 -16.43 -64.55 -16.64
N SER A 142 -17.13 -65.68 -16.69
CA SER A 142 -18.51 -65.91 -16.32
C SER A 142 -18.74 -65.85 -14.81
N GLY A 143 -19.65 -64.99 -14.36
CA GLY A 143 -20.28 -65.04 -13.04
C GLY A 143 -21.65 -64.36 -13.15
N GLY A 144 -22.71 -65.13 -12.97
CA GLY A 144 -24.07 -64.73 -13.32
C GLY A 144 -24.77 -63.82 -12.30
N GLY A 145 -25.93 -63.31 -12.72
CA GLY A 145 -27.01 -62.87 -11.84
C GLY A 145 -27.18 -61.35 -11.76
N GLY A 146 -28.34 -60.86 -12.21
CA GLY A 146 -28.84 -59.53 -11.88
C GLY A 146 -28.79 -58.53 -13.03
N GLY A 147 -29.81 -58.54 -13.87
CA GLY A 147 -30.06 -57.50 -14.86
C GLY A 147 -30.36 -56.17 -14.18
N GLY A 148 -29.31 -55.38 -13.96
CA GLY A 148 -29.39 -53.95 -13.76
C GLY A 148 -28.52 -53.32 -14.83
N SER A 149 -29.12 -52.65 -15.80
CA SER A 149 -28.40 -51.71 -16.65
C SER A 149 -27.61 -50.80 -15.72
N CYS A 150 -26.27 -50.93 -15.72
CA CYS A 150 -25.40 -49.87 -15.21
C CYS A 150 -25.47 -48.72 -16.22
N GLU A 151 -26.64 -48.09 -16.30
CA GLU A 151 -26.72 -46.69 -16.62
C GLU A 151 -25.90 -46.00 -15.54
N VAL A 152 -24.63 -45.75 -15.85
CA VAL A 152 -23.90 -44.65 -15.25
C VAL A 152 -24.74 -43.43 -15.59
N ARG A 153 -25.69 -43.11 -14.69
CA ARG A 153 -26.49 -41.90 -14.74
C ARG A 153 -25.47 -40.78 -14.75
N THR A 154 -25.19 -40.24 -15.93
CA THR A 154 -24.55 -38.95 -16.06
C THR A 154 -25.29 -38.03 -15.11
N PRO A 155 -24.61 -37.40 -14.14
CA PRO A 155 -25.29 -36.54 -13.18
C PRO A 155 -26.05 -35.51 -14.00
N GLY A 156 -27.39 -35.59 -13.98
CA GLY A 156 -28.25 -34.84 -14.89
C GLY A 156 -27.90 -33.35 -14.88
N SER A 157 -28.16 -32.65 -15.98
CA SER A 157 -27.79 -31.24 -16.19
C SER A 157 -28.08 -30.31 -14.99
N VAL A 158 -29.12 -30.61 -14.21
CA VAL A 158 -29.49 -29.92 -12.96
C VAL A 158 -28.40 -30.00 -11.88
N ASN A 159 -27.73 -31.15 -11.73
CA ASN A 159 -26.61 -31.34 -10.80
C ASN A 159 -25.31 -30.73 -11.32
N ALA A 160 -25.18 -30.53 -12.64
CA ALA A 160 -24.06 -29.79 -13.22
C ALA A 160 -24.20 -28.29 -12.95
N ALA A 161 -25.39 -27.71 -13.18
CA ALA A 161 -25.64 -26.29 -12.91
C ALA A 161 -25.48 -25.93 -11.41
N LYS A 162 -25.96 -26.78 -10.50
CA LYS A 162 -25.76 -26.58 -9.05
C LYS A 162 -24.28 -26.61 -8.66
N ARG A 163 -23.51 -27.58 -9.17
CA ARG A 163 -22.06 -27.67 -8.91
C ARG A 163 -21.29 -26.48 -9.49
N ALA A 164 -21.65 -26.02 -10.69
CA ALA A 164 -21.06 -24.82 -11.28
C ALA A 164 -21.32 -23.58 -10.41
N ALA A 165 -22.56 -23.40 -9.93
CA ALA A 165 -22.92 -22.30 -9.04
C ALA A 165 -22.18 -22.36 -7.69
N GLU A 166 -22.01 -23.55 -7.11
CA GLU A 166 -21.25 -23.74 -5.87
C GLU A 166 -19.75 -23.48 -6.07
N ASN A 167 -19.16 -23.97 -7.15
CA ASN A 167 -17.77 -23.72 -7.50
C ASN A 167 -17.51 -22.23 -7.70
N ARG A 168 -18.42 -21.52 -8.38
CA ARG A 168 -18.34 -20.06 -8.53
C ARG A 168 -18.31 -19.36 -7.17
N LYS A 169 -19.24 -19.68 -6.27
CA LYS A 169 -19.26 -19.10 -4.92
C LYS A 169 -17.98 -19.39 -4.14
N ASN A 170 -17.37 -20.56 -4.34
CA ASN A 170 -16.10 -20.89 -3.72
C ASN A 170 -14.96 -20.00 -4.27
N PHE A 171 -14.88 -19.83 -5.59
CA PHE A 171 -13.89 -18.94 -6.20
C PHE A 171 -14.08 -17.48 -5.80
N GLU A 172 -15.32 -16.99 -5.71
CA GLU A 172 -15.64 -15.65 -5.21
C GLU A 172 -15.15 -15.45 -3.78
N ARG A 173 -15.41 -16.42 -2.88
CA ARG A 173 -14.90 -16.38 -1.50
C ARG A 173 -13.38 -16.38 -1.43
N THR A 174 -12.71 -17.21 -2.24
CA THR A 174 -11.24 -17.28 -2.26
C THR A 174 -10.64 -16.00 -2.82
N LEU A 175 -11.25 -15.42 -3.86
CA LEU A 175 -10.84 -14.13 -4.41
C LEU A 175 -10.96 -13.01 -3.36
N GLU A 176 -12.12 -12.91 -2.70
CA GLU A 176 -12.37 -11.91 -1.66
C GLU A 176 -11.40 -12.04 -0.48
N HIS A 177 -11.09 -13.28 -0.08
CA HIS A 177 -10.08 -13.55 0.92
C HIS A 177 -8.71 -12.99 0.53
N HIS A 178 -8.24 -13.24 -0.70
CA HIS A 178 -6.94 -12.75 -1.15
C HIS A 178 -6.91 -11.24 -1.39
N ILE A 179 -8.01 -10.63 -1.84
CA ILE A 179 -8.14 -9.17 -1.92
C ILE A 179 -8.01 -8.55 -0.52
N THR A 180 -8.69 -9.14 0.47
CA THR A 180 -8.62 -8.68 1.86
C THR A 180 -7.21 -8.83 2.41
N HIS A 181 -6.57 -9.99 2.20
CA HIS A 181 -5.21 -10.26 2.64
C HIS A 181 -4.20 -9.29 1.99
N MET A 182 -4.32 -9.03 0.69
CA MET A 182 -3.53 -8.03 -0.04
C MET A 182 -3.70 -6.61 0.51
N ASN A 183 -4.91 -6.24 0.93
CA ASN A 183 -5.21 -4.91 1.47
C ASN A 183 -4.64 -4.69 2.89
N ILE A 184 -4.53 -5.75 3.70
CA ILE A 184 -3.99 -5.66 5.07
C ILE A 184 -2.48 -5.98 5.16
N ALA A 185 -1.91 -6.59 4.12
CA ALA A 185 -0.50 -6.97 4.04
C ALA A 185 0.43 -5.79 4.39
N MET A 186 1.43 -6.05 5.23
CA MET A 186 2.37 -5.01 5.70
C MET A 186 3.67 -4.99 4.90
N THR A 187 3.91 -6.02 4.08
CA THR A 187 5.11 -6.16 3.26
C THR A 187 4.75 -6.27 1.78
N ILE A 188 5.68 -5.87 0.91
CA ILE A 188 5.48 -5.93 -0.55
C ILE A 188 5.34 -7.39 -0.98
N ASP A 189 6.14 -8.29 -0.41
CA ASP A 189 6.09 -9.73 -0.73
C ASP A 189 4.70 -10.35 -0.45
N GLU A 190 4.07 -9.97 0.66
CA GLU A 190 2.71 -10.40 1.00
C GLU A 190 1.66 -9.84 0.02
N VAL A 191 1.81 -8.57 -0.38
CA VAL A 191 0.95 -7.94 -1.41
C VAL A 191 1.10 -8.69 -2.72
N GLN A 192 2.33 -9.01 -3.13
CA GLN A 192 2.60 -9.73 -4.38
C GLN A 192 2.05 -11.15 -4.38
N ALA A 193 2.28 -11.91 -3.30
CA ALA A 193 1.79 -13.28 -3.19
C ALA A 193 0.25 -13.31 -3.23
N SER A 194 -0.40 -12.43 -2.46
CA SER A 194 -1.86 -12.37 -2.37
C SER A 194 -2.49 -11.80 -3.64
N GLY A 195 -1.90 -10.74 -4.20
CA GLY A 195 -2.34 -10.08 -5.43
C GLY A 195 -2.26 -11.01 -6.63
N SER A 196 -1.18 -11.79 -6.76
CA SER A 196 -1.03 -12.77 -7.83
C SER A 196 -2.10 -13.87 -7.75
N LEU A 197 -2.45 -14.34 -6.55
CA LEU A 197 -3.54 -15.28 -6.34
C LEU A 197 -4.90 -14.65 -6.66
N ALA A 198 -5.13 -13.40 -6.25
CA ALA A 198 -6.35 -12.67 -6.57
C ALA A 198 -6.55 -12.54 -8.09
N VAL A 199 -5.50 -12.16 -8.84
CA VAL A 199 -5.55 -12.12 -10.31
C VAL A 199 -5.90 -13.50 -10.88
N LYS A 200 -5.24 -14.56 -10.41
CA LYS A 200 -5.52 -15.92 -10.88
C LYS A 200 -6.98 -16.33 -10.64
N TYR A 201 -7.52 -16.11 -9.45
CA TYR A 201 -8.90 -16.48 -9.14
C TYR A 201 -9.93 -15.59 -9.84
N SER A 202 -9.60 -14.32 -10.10
CA SER A 202 -10.38 -13.44 -10.98
C SER A 202 -10.45 -14.01 -12.39
N ASP A 203 -9.33 -14.46 -12.96
CA ASP A 203 -9.30 -15.07 -14.29
C ASP A 203 -10.08 -16.39 -14.33
N GLU A 204 -9.99 -17.23 -13.29
CA GLU A 204 -10.79 -18.46 -13.21
C GLU A 204 -12.29 -18.18 -13.09
N LEU A 205 -12.70 -17.13 -12.37
CA LEU A 205 -14.10 -16.71 -12.34
C LEU A 205 -14.59 -16.28 -13.73
N LEU A 206 -13.77 -15.54 -14.47
CA LEU A 206 -14.09 -15.11 -15.82
C LEU A 206 -14.20 -16.28 -16.80
N LYS A 207 -13.37 -17.32 -16.66
CA LYS A 207 -13.44 -18.53 -17.50
C LYS A 207 -14.71 -19.36 -17.25
N ASN A 208 -15.13 -19.49 -15.99
CA ASN A 208 -16.28 -20.32 -15.61
C ASN A 208 -17.66 -19.70 -15.93
N PHE A 209 -17.70 -18.55 -16.59
CA PHE A 209 -18.95 -17.94 -17.08
C PHE A 209 -19.43 -18.51 -18.43
N LEU A 210 -18.68 -19.45 -19.03
CA LEU A 210 -18.98 -20.18 -20.27
C LEU A 210 -19.14 -21.69 -20.01
#